data_AF-C2FXD4-F1
#
_entry.id   AF-C2FXD4-F1
#
_cell.length_a   1.000
_cell.length_b   1.000
_cell.length_c   1.000
_cell.angle_alpha   90.00
_cell.angle_beta   90.00
_cell.angle_gamma   90.00
#
_symmetry.space_group_name_H-M   'P 1'
#
loop_
_entity.id
_entity.type
_entity.pdbx_description
1 polymer ?
#
loop_
_entity_poly.entity_id
_entity_poly.type
_entity_poly.pdbx_seq_one_letter_code
_entity_poly.pdbx_strand_id
1 'polypeptide(L)' 'MVFQVVCNEFDTLMADEELRRFALKMFPVCENVFAQYELADDFAYGYEFDLLYTEITGTIAIWIEENGLQ' A
#
# COMPACT_ATOMS: atom_id res chain seq x y z
N MET A 1 4.73 4.90 2.88
CA MET A 1 4.71 3.68 2.06
C MET A 1 3.37 3.44 1.37
N VAL A 2 2.24 3.27 2.06
CA VAL A 2 0.93 3.01 1.39
C VAL A 2 0.60 4.04 0.30
N PHE A 3 0.75 5.33 0.58
CA PHE A 3 0.53 6.38 -0.43
C PHE A 3 1.48 6.26 -1.64
N GLN A 4 2.73 5.88 -1.42
CA GLN A 4 3.69 5.65 -2.51
C GLN A 4 3.28 4.46 -3.37
N VAL A 5 2.87 3.35 -2.76
CA VAL A 5 2.36 2.18 -3.50
C VAL A 5 1.12 2.57 -4.31
N VAL A 6 0.16 3.29 -3.72
CA VAL A 6 -1.03 3.78 -4.43
C VAL A 6 -0.66 4.65 -5.64
N CYS A 7 0.26 5.60 -5.48
CA CYS A 7 0.69 6.47 -6.57
C CYS A 7 1.51 5.75 -7.64
N ASN A 8 2.29 4.73 -7.30
CA ASN A 8 3.19 4.08 -8.25
C ASN A 8 2.51 2.94 -9.01
N GLU A 9 1.64 2.20 -8.34
CA GLU A 9 1.08 0.95 -8.86
C GLU A 9 -0.39 1.09 -9.31
N PHE A 10 -1.09 2.13 -8.83
CA PHE A 10 -2.54 2.27 -9.01
C PHE A 10 -2.99 3.66 -9.49
N ASP A 11 -2.07 4.51 -9.94
CA ASP A 11 -2.38 5.86 -10.45
C ASP A 11 -3.25 5.86 -11.71
N THR A 12 -3.17 4.81 -12.52
CA THR A 12 -4.01 4.65 -13.72
C THR A 12 -5.46 4.25 -13.41
N LEU A 13 -5.77 3.87 -12.17
CA LEU A 13 -7.08 3.36 -11.79
C LEU A 13 -8.03 4.45 -11.24
N MET A 14 -7.51 5.59 -10.80
CA MET A 14 -8.29 6.65 -10.15
C MET A 14 -7.67 8.03 -10.42
N ALA A 15 -8.41 9.11 -10.15
CA ALA A 15 -7.88 10.45 -10.37
C ALA A 15 -6.82 10.83 -9.31
N ASP A 16 -5.89 11.72 -9.66
CA ASP A 16 -4.83 12.21 -8.75
C ASP A 16 -5.37 12.74 -7.41
N GLU A 17 -6.54 13.39 -7.45
CA GLU A 17 -7.20 13.95 -6.26
C GLU A 17 -7.84 12.89 -5.34
N GLU A 18 -7.94 11.65 -5.81
CA GLU A 18 -8.47 10.51 -5.08
C GLU A 18 -7.36 9.65 -4.45
N LEU A 19 -6.15 9.63 -5.05
CA LEU A 19 -5.02 8.82 -4.59
C LEU A 19 -4.74 8.96 -3.09
N ARG A 20 -4.73 10.20 -2.58
CA ARG A 20 -4.49 10.45 -1.15
C ARG A 20 -5.61 9.90 -0.27
N ARG A 21 -6.87 10.07 -0.69
CA ARG A 21 -8.03 9.58 0.06
C ARG A 21 -8.07 8.06 0.06
N PHE A 22 -7.80 7.45 -1.09
CA PHE A 22 -7.73 6.01 -1.23
C PHE A 22 -6.60 5.41 -0.38
N ALA A 23 -5.40 6.01 -0.40
CA ALA A 23 -4.31 5.57 0.46
C ALA A 23 -4.66 5.61 1.95
N LEU A 24 -5.37 6.65 2.42
CA LEU A 24 -5.87 6.73 3.80
C LEU A 24 -6.86 5.61 4.13
N LYS A 25 -7.73 5.23 3.18
CA LYS A 25 -8.64 4.09 3.31
C LYS A 25 -7.89 2.75 3.41
N MET A 26 -6.78 2.62 2.68
CA MET A 26 -5.99 1.38 2.63
C MET A 26 -5.05 1.19 3.83
N PHE A 27 -4.70 2.25 4.57
CA PHE A 27 -3.88 2.13 5.78
C PHE A 27 -4.38 1.07 6.78
N PRO A 28 -5.65 1.10 7.25
CA PRO A 28 -6.16 0.07 8.15
C PRO A 28 -6.26 -1.32 7.51
N VAL A 29 -6.47 -1.39 6.19
CA VAL A 29 -6.50 -2.67 5.46
C VAL A 29 -5.12 -3.34 5.48
N CYS A 30 -4.06 -2.54 5.39
CA CYS A 30 -2.67 -3.01 5.38
C CYS A 30 -2.07 -3.20 6.79
N GLU A 31 -2.81 -2.96 7.87
CA GLU A 31 -2.29 -3.00 9.24
C GLU A 31 -1.66 -4.36 9.58
N ASN A 32 -2.32 -5.45 9.18
CA ASN A 32 -1.81 -6.81 9.38
C ASN A 32 -0.53 -7.12 8.59
N VAL A 33 -0.30 -6.42 7.48
CA VAL A 33 0.94 -6.54 6.72
C VAL A 33 2.06 -5.84 7.48
N PHE A 34 1.84 -4.58 7.89
CA PHE A 34 2.81 -3.81 8.67
C PHE A 34 3.22 -4.50 9.97
N ALA A 35 2.28 -5.17 10.65
CA ALA A 35 2.54 -5.88 11.91
C ALA A 35 3.55 -7.05 11.77
N GLN A 36 3.86 -7.50 10.55
CA GLN A 36 4.82 -8.57 10.30
C GLN A 36 6.27 -8.08 10.20
N TYR A 37 6.49 -6.76 10.19
CA TYR A 37 7.80 -6.16 9.97
C TYR A 37 8.25 -5.30 11.16
N GLU A 38 9.54 -5.35 11.46
CA GLU A 38 10.17 -4.42 12.39
C GLU A 38 10.66 -3.18 11.63
N LEU A 39 9.89 -2.09 11.71
CA LEU A 39 10.16 -0.85 10.97
C LEU A 39 11.23 0.00 11.68
N ALA A 40 12.48 -0.41 11.58
CA ALA A 40 13.65 0.33 12.07
C ALA A 40 14.02 1.53 11.16
N ASP A 41 14.89 2.42 11.64
CA ASP A 41 15.31 3.64 10.91
C ASP A 41 15.99 3.34 9.57
N ASP A 42 16.70 2.21 9.46
CA ASP A 42 17.40 1.75 8.25
C ASP A 42 16.58 0.79 7.38
N PHE A 43 15.32 0.52 7.76
CA PHE A 43 14.44 -0.44 7.10
C PHE A 43 14.35 -0.21 5.58
N ALA A 44 14.29 1.05 5.15
CA ALA A 44 14.18 1.42 3.74
C ALA A 44 15.39 1.02 2.86
N TYR A 45 16.51 0.62 3.47
CA TYR A 45 17.70 0.14 2.77
C TYR A 45 17.83 -1.39 2.80
N GLY A 46 16.95 -2.09 3.53
CA GLY A 46 16.93 -3.54 3.64
C GLY A 46 16.04 -4.21 2.59
N TYR A 47 16.27 -5.50 2.36
CA TYR A 47 15.44 -6.32 1.46
C TYR A 47 13.98 -6.43 1.94
N GLU A 48 13.73 -6.27 3.24
CA GLU A 48 12.40 -6.30 3.84
C GLU A 48 11.52 -5.15 3.35
N PHE A 49 12.12 -4.03 2.92
CA PHE A 49 11.39 -2.95 2.28
C PHE A 49 10.72 -3.40 0.98
N ASP A 50 11.45 -4.10 0.12
CA ASP A 50 10.92 -4.59 -1.17
C ASP A 50 9.83 -5.65 -0.95
N LEU A 51 9.99 -6.48 0.08
CA LEU A 51 8.97 -7.46 0.49
C LEU A 51 7.70 -6.76 0.97
N LEU A 52 7.84 -5.81 1.89
CA LEU A 52 6.70 -5.06 2.43
C LEU A 52 6.00 -4.24 1.35
N TYR A 53 6.75 -3.64 0.42
CA TYR A 53 6.18 -2.96 -0.74
C TYR A 53 5.33 -3.91 -1.57
N THR A 54 5.86 -5.10 -1.89
CA THR A 54 5.17 -6.14 -2.67
C THR A 54 3.90 -6.62 -1.97
N GLU A 55 3.95 -6.87 -0.67
CA GLU A 55 2.79 -7.32 0.12
C GLU A 55 1.69 -6.26 0.22
N ILE A 56 2.06 -4.98 0.38
CA ILE A 56 1.09 -3.87 0.35
C ILE A 56 0.43 -3.80 -1.03
N THR A 57 1.20 -3.88 -2.12
CA THR A 57 0.65 -3.89 -3.49
C THR A 57 -0.34 -5.03 -3.68
N GLY A 58 0.03 -6.25 -3.29
CA GLY A 58 -0.87 -7.42 -3.39
C GLY A 58 -2.14 -7.27 -2.54
N THR A 59 -2.00 -6.76 -1.31
CA THR A 59 -3.13 -6.55 -0.40
C THR A 59 -4.12 -5.54 -0.97
N ILE A 60 -3.63 -4.43 -1.52
CA ILE A 60 -4.49 -3.40 -2.14
C ILE A 60 -5.15 -3.95 -3.40
N ALA A 61 -4.42 -4.69 -4.24
CA ALA A 61 -4.97 -5.30 -5.45
C ALA A 61 -6.14 -6.24 -5.11
N ILE A 62 -5.96 -7.15 -4.14
CA ILE A 62 -7.02 -8.05 -3.67
C ILE A 62 -8.21 -7.24 -3.13
N TRP A 63 -7.96 -6.23 -2.31
CA TRP A 63 -9.03 -5.41 -1.76
C TRP A 63 -9.85 -4.71 -2.85
N ILE A 64 -9.18 -4.20 -3.91
CA ILE A 64 -9.85 -3.59 -5.08
C ILE A 64 -10.67 -4.63 -5.84
N GLU A 65 -10.15 -5.84 -6.05
CA GLU A 65 -10.88 -6.92 -6.72
C GLU A 65 -12.17 -7.30 -5.97
N GLU A 66 -12.13 -7.29 -4.63
CA GLU A 66 -13.26 -7.67 -3.78
C GLU A 66 -14.29 -6.54 -3.59
N ASN A 67 -13.86 -5.27 -3.54
CA ASN A 67 -14.70 -4.14 -3.12
C ASN A 67 -14.93 -3.09 -4.21
N GLY A 68 -14.11 -3.09 -5.25
CA GLY A 68 -14.03 -2.05 -6.27
C GLY A 68 -13.44 -0.73 -5.78
N LEU A 69 -13.35 0.23 -6.69
CA LEU A 69 -12.90 1.60 -6.41
C LEU A 69 -14.12 2.43 -6.02
N GLN A 70 -14.43 2.46 -4.72
CA GLN A 70 -15.51 3.25 -4.14
C GLN A 70 -14.97 4.39 -3.27
#